data_AF-A0A2M9IQ02-F1
#
_entry.id   AF-A0A2M9IQ02-F1
#
_cell.length_a   1.000
_cell.length_b   1.000
_cell.length_c   1.000
_cell.angle_alpha   90.00
_cell.angle_beta   90.00
_cell.angle_gamma   90.00
#
_symmetry.space_group_name_H-M   'P 1'
#
loop_
_entity.id
_entity.type
_entity.pdbx_description
1 polymer ?
#
loop_
_entity_poly.entity_id
_entity_poly.type
_entity_poly.pdbx_seq_one_letter_code
_entity_poly.pdbx_strand_id
1 'polypeptide(L)'
;MGRRRRGRGRALSAVTRTRRGLDPVRVAEVLVRRPEGRGSGRRGSGYRVGPSHVLTAAHVVRAAEAERPRVHVRFEADRPDEWTAPAHVVLASEKADVALLELTGPVPPGVHAAVTEPPAYGAVPDTDELLPCSALGFPRFKLREDRMRRLDDGSPSQYRDSCHATGVISVLSNRREGTLELAVTPPRSDPEPDRSPWEGMSGAAVWHAGTLIGLVSAHHRSDGLGRLAAVRADRWYELLPGADLALLHRYAGLPTSPPEPAARPAGPAGPGSLAHLPDDLPLRELDGLVGALTALPAVSERTTLALVLGSIDPVIAAMSPRSPALRPDVFGILRTCLRYRGTLDQLMEAVRLMEGDSAGVARLDKEAVELSRRHRGGDDEG
;
A
#
# COMPACT_ATOMS: atom_id res chain seq x y z
N MET A 1 43.85 -10.38 47.04
CA MET A 1 42.66 -11.24 47.24
C MET A 1 41.43 -10.33 47.25
N GLY A 2 40.79 -10.08 46.10
CA GLY A 2 39.55 -10.74 45.65
C GLY A 2 38.32 -9.90 46.09
N ARG A 3 37.32 -9.54 45.29
CA ARG A 3 36.92 -9.86 43.91
C ARG A 3 35.95 -8.76 43.43
N ARG A 4 36.05 -8.44 42.14
CA ARG A 4 35.13 -7.58 41.37
C ARG A 4 33.67 -8.10 41.43
N ARG A 5 32.69 -7.21 41.66
CA ARG A 5 31.30 -7.42 41.22
C ARG A 5 31.06 -6.58 39.95
N ARG A 6 31.15 -7.25 38.79
CA ARG A 6 30.62 -6.76 37.52
C ARG A 6 29.10 -6.90 37.56
N GLY A 7 28.38 -5.78 37.72
CA GLY A 7 26.96 -5.70 37.39
C GLY A 7 26.82 -5.74 35.87
N ARG A 8 26.32 -6.85 35.34
CA ARG A 8 26.00 -7.04 33.93
C ARG A 8 24.89 -6.05 33.54
N GLY A 9 25.24 -5.04 32.75
CA GLY A 9 24.26 -4.31 31.96
C GLY A 9 23.61 -5.28 30.99
N ARG A 10 22.31 -5.52 31.17
CA ARG A 10 21.46 -6.12 30.14
C ARG A 10 21.42 -5.13 28.98
N ALA A 11 22.27 -5.36 27.98
CA ALA A 11 22.04 -4.84 26.65
C ALA A 11 20.69 -5.41 26.20
N LEU A 12 19.67 -4.57 26.16
CA LEU A 12 18.44 -4.85 25.44
C LEU A 12 18.84 -4.93 23.97
N SER A 13 19.03 -6.16 23.49
CA SER A 13 19.18 -6.49 22.09
C SER A 13 17.93 -5.98 21.38
N ALA A 14 18.06 -4.84 20.71
CA ALA A 14 17.07 -4.37 19.75
C ALA A 14 17.01 -5.41 18.63
N VAL A 15 16.00 -6.27 18.69
CA VAL A 15 15.61 -7.10 17.55
C VAL A 15 15.10 -6.12 16.50
N THR A 16 16.00 -5.70 15.60
CA THR A 16 15.64 -5.00 14.36
C THR A 16 14.85 -6.00 13.53
N ARG A 17 13.54 -6.08 13.76
CA ARG A 17 12.63 -6.67 12.76
C ARG A 17 12.79 -5.81 11.52
N THR A 18 13.40 -6.36 10.49
CA THR A 18 13.34 -5.85 9.12
C THR A 18 11.87 -5.65 8.79
N ARG A 19 11.41 -4.40 8.83
CA ARG A 19 10.03 -4.06 8.46
C ARG A 19 9.93 -4.30 6.95
N ARG A 20 9.33 -5.40 6.55
CA ARG A 20 8.94 -5.64 5.15
C ARG A 20 7.76 -4.73 4.82
N GLY A 21 7.82 -4.06 3.66
CA GLY A 21 6.75 -3.19 3.18
C GLY A 21 7.03 -1.69 3.31
N LEU A 22 5.95 -0.90 3.20
CA LEU A 22 5.98 0.55 3.26
C LEU A 22 6.53 1.04 4.60
N ASP A 23 7.53 1.92 4.53
CA ASP A 23 8.13 2.58 5.70
C ASP A 23 7.95 4.10 5.58
N PRO A 24 7.18 4.75 6.46
CA PRO A 24 6.82 6.16 6.32
C PRO A 24 8.05 7.09 6.32
N VAL A 25 9.13 6.75 7.06
CA VAL A 25 10.34 7.58 7.13
C VAL A 25 11.12 7.65 5.82
N ARG A 26 10.76 6.80 4.85
CA ARG A 26 11.33 6.76 3.49
C ARG A 26 10.45 7.47 2.47
N VAL A 27 9.20 7.81 2.83
CA VAL A 27 8.28 8.49 1.92
C VAL A 27 8.61 9.97 1.88
N ALA A 28 8.63 10.52 0.67
CA ALA A 28 9.04 11.89 0.44
C ALA A 28 8.07 12.65 -0.46
N GLU A 29 7.96 13.95 -0.23
CA GLU A 29 7.40 14.89 -1.17
C GLU A 29 8.51 15.36 -2.11
N VAL A 30 8.29 15.23 -3.42
CA VAL A 30 9.22 15.68 -4.47
C VAL A 30 8.76 17.04 -4.96
N LEU A 31 9.62 18.04 -4.80
CA LEU A 31 9.35 19.44 -5.10
C LEU A 31 10.22 19.92 -6.25
N VAL A 32 9.61 20.21 -7.39
CA VAL A 32 10.31 20.71 -8.58
C VAL A 32 9.99 22.17 -8.76
N ARG A 33 10.97 23.03 -8.46
CA ARG A 33 10.81 24.49 -8.64
C ARG A 33 11.03 24.87 -10.09
N ARG A 34 10.16 25.73 -10.61
CA ARG A 34 10.39 26.45 -11.87
C ARG A 34 11.22 27.72 -11.58
N PRO A 35 11.95 28.26 -12.57
CA PRO A 35 12.53 29.59 -12.46
C PRO A 35 11.46 30.64 -12.12
N GLU A 36 11.88 31.70 -11.43
CA GLU A 36 10.99 32.81 -11.05
C GLU A 36 10.22 33.35 -12.26
N GLY A 37 8.92 33.58 -12.08
CA GLY A 37 8.03 34.10 -13.13
C GLY A 37 7.37 33.09 -14.07
N ARG A 38 7.68 31.77 -13.99
CA ARG A 38 7.10 30.73 -14.88
C ARG A 38 6.00 29.85 -14.26
N GLY A 39 5.26 30.38 -13.28
CA GLY A 39 4.12 29.72 -12.63
C GLY A 39 4.51 28.79 -11.48
N SER A 40 3.53 28.07 -10.93
CA SER A 40 3.74 27.17 -9.79
C SER A 40 4.63 25.98 -10.16
N GLY A 41 5.53 25.63 -9.24
CA GLY A 41 6.37 24.42 -9.37
C GLY A 41 5.54 23.14 -9.43
N ARG A 42 6.16 22.04 -9.85
CA ARG A 42 5.51 20.72 -9.87
C ARG A 42 5.79 19.99 -8.57
N ARG A 43 4.87 19.13 -8.19
CA ARG A 43 4.98 18.31 -6.99
C ARG A 43 4.60 16.87 -7.30
N GLY A 44 5.25 15.96 -6.61
CA GLY A 44 4.96 14.54 -6.64
C GLY A 44 5.31 13.90 -5.30
N SER A 45 5.17 12.59 -5.25
CA SER A 45 5.61 11.74 -4.16
C SER A 45 6.83 10.94 -4.59
N GLY A 46 7.58 10.42 -3.63
CA GLY A 46 8.72 9.56 -3.88
C GLY A 46 9.00 8.63 -2.71
N TYR A 47 9.86 7.66 -2.93
CA TYR A 47 10.26 6.69 -1.91
C TYR A 47 11.77 6.48 -1.92
N ARG A 48 12.40 6.61 -0.76
CA ARG A 48 13.83 6.41 -0.58
C ARG A 48 14.20 4.94 -0.59
N VAL A 49 14.95 4.55 -1.61
CA VAL A 49 15.32 3.16 -1.92
C VAL A 49 16.75 2.80 -1.52
N GLY A 50 17.53 3.76 -1.04
CA GLY A 50 18.89 3.52 -0.56
C GLY A 50 19.41 4.67 0.29
N PRO A 51 20.72 4.70 0.56
CA PRO A 51 21.32 5.72 1.42
C PRO A 51 21.07 7.16 0.95
N SER A 52 21.10 7.40 -0.36
CA SER A 52 20.94 8.73 -0.95
C SER A 52 20.01 8.75 -2.16
N HIS A 53 19.23 7.69 -2.40
CA HIS A 53 18.48 7.53 -3.65
C HIS A 53 16.97 7.44 -3.43
N VAL A 54 16.20 8.12 -4.29
CA VAL A 54 14.74 8.22 -4.22
C VAL A 54 14.13 7.89 -5.58
N LEU A 55 13.17 6.97 -5.60
CA LEU A 55 12.32 6.72 -6.77
C LEU A 55 11.14 7.68 -6.79
N THR A 56 10.77 8.14 -7.98
CA THR A 56 9.56 8.91 -8.26
C THR A 56 9.12 8.68 -9.70
N ALA A 57 8.01 9.28 -10.13
CA ALA A 57 7.56 9.20 -11.51
C ALA A 57 8.37 10.16 -12.40
N ALA A 58 8.78 9.71 -13.60
CA ALA A 58 9.62 10.52 -14.49
C ALA A 58 8.95 11.83 -14.87
N HIS A 59 7.65 11.78 -15.16
CA HIS A 59 6.93 12.98 -15.52
C HIS A 59 6.98 14.03 -14.41
N VAL A 60 7.08 13.69 -13.11
CA VAL A 60 7.15 14.67 -12.01
C VAL A 60 8.36 15.60 -12.17
N VAL A 61 9.51 15.01 -12.51
CA VAL A 61 10.80 15.72 -12.62
C VAL A 61 11.13 16.16 -14.03
N ARG A 62 10.23 15.93 -15.00
CA ARG A 62 10.40 16.43 -16.37
C ARG A 62 10.52 17.95 -16.39
N ALA A 63 11.63 18.43 -16.94
CA ALA A 63 11.87 19.83 -17.26
C ALA A 63 11.66 20.10 -18.75
N ALA A 64 11.51 21.37 -19.12
CA ALA A 64 11.60 21.78 -20.52
C ALA A 64 13.03 21.59 -21.02
N GLU A 65 13.22 21.31 -22.32
CA GLU A 65 14.46 20.80 -22.95
C GLU A 65 15.75 21.64 -22.79
N ALA A 66 15.74 22.73 -22.02
CA ALA A 66 16.92 23.59 -21.81
C ALA A 66 17.27 23.86 -20.33
N GLU A 67 16.51 23.33 -19.36
CA GLU A 67 16.67 23.69 -17.94
C GLU A 67 16.88 22.45 -17.06
N ARG A 68 17.89 22.49 -16.19
CA ARG A 68 18.00 21.48 -15.12
C ARG A 68 16.97 21.82 -14.03
N PRO A 69 16.01 20.93 -13.73
CA PRO A 69 15.00 21.20 -12.71
C PRO A 69 15.69 21.31 -11.35
N ARG A 70 15.32 22.33 -10.56
CA ARG A 70 15.74 22.41 -9.16
C ARG A 70 14.83 21.51 -8.32
N VAL A 71 15.30 20.29 -8.07
CA VAL A 71 14.56 19.28 -7.31
C VAL A 71 14.97 19.34 -5.84
N HIS A 72 13.98 19.43 -4.97
CA HIS A 72 14.13 19.23 -3.53
C HIS A 72 13.27 18.05 -3.11
N VAL A 73 13.76 17.26 -2.18
CA VAL A 73 13.06 16.12 -1.63
C VAL A 73 12.87 16.36 -0.14
N ARG A 74 11.61 16.37 0.30
CA ARG A 74 11.20 16.65 1.68
C ARG A 74 10.66 15.37 2.33
N PHE A 75 11.20 15.00 3.48
CA PHE A 75 10.79 13.84 4.26
C PHE A 75 10.11 14.29 5.54
N GLU A 76 9.21 13.46 6.09
CA GLU A 76 8.52 13.75 7.35
C GLU A 76 7.92 15.17 7.35
N ALA A 77 7.29 15.55 6.23
CA ALA A 77 6.78 16.90 6.01
C ALA A 77 5.90 17.37 7.18
N ASP A 78 6.22 18.55 7.72
CA ASP A 78 5.52 19.21 8.82
C ASP A 78 5.48 18.38 10.12
N ARG A 79 6.45 17.47 10.30
CA ARG A 79 6.70 16.67 11.52
C ARG A 79 7.98 17.14 12.23
N PRO A 80 8.19 16.78 13.51
CA PRO A 80 9.41 17.14 14.25
C PRO A 80 10.72 16.68 13.59
N ASP A 81 10.67 15.57 12.86
CA ASP A 81 11.81 14.99 12.15
C ASP A 81 11.87 15.42 10.67
N GLU A 82 11.15 16.49 10.28
CA GLU A 82 11.19 17.02 8.91
C GLU A 82 12.63 17.33 8.50
N TRP A 83 12.99 16.91 7.29
CA TRP A 83 14.19 17.40 6.64
C TRP A 83 14.00 17.47 5.13
N THR A 84 14.77 18.37 4.50
CA THR A 84 14.76 18.59 3.06
C THR A 84 16.18 18.53 2.54
N ALA A 85 16.38 17.87 1.40
CA ALA A 85 17.65 17.86 0.69
C ALA A 85 17.48 18.25 -0.79
N PRO A 86 18.45 18.98 -1.37
CA PRO A 86 18.54 19.09 -2.82
C PRO A 86 18.81 17.72 -3.44
N ALA A 87 18.27 17.52 -4.64
CA ALA A 87 18.48 16.30 -5.40
C ALA A 87 18.74 16.60 -6.88
N HIS A 88 19.45 15.70 -7.54
CA HIS A 88 19.56 15.71 -9.00
C HIS A 88 18.99 14.45 -9.60
N VAL A 89 18.53 14.56 -10.84
CA VAL A 89 17.96 13.43 -11.59
C VAL A 89 19.12 12.63 -12.17
N VAL A 90 19.29 11.39 -11.70
CA VAL A 90 20.31 10.44 -12.19
C VAL A 90 19.77 9.66 -13.40
N LEU A 91 18.47 9.36 -13.37
CA LEU A 91 17.74 8.67 -14.42
C LEU A 91 16.33 9.23 -14.48
N ALA A 92 15.81 9.40 -15.70
CA ALA A 92 14.41 9.70 -15.96
C ALA A 92 14.01 9.06 -17.28
N SER A 93 13.15 8.04 -17.22
CA SER A 93 12.63 7.36 -18.39
C SER A 93 11.15 7.69 -18.55
N GLU A 94 10.80 8.39 -19.63
CA GLU A 94 9.39 8.65 -19.96
C GLU A 94 8.64 7.35 -20.32
N LYS A 95 9.32 6.42 -20.99
CA LYS A 95 8.73 5.14 -21.44
C LYS A 95 8.29 4.25 -20.26
N ALA A 96 9.08 4.25 -19.18
CA ALA A 96 8.78 3.49 -17.97
C ALA A 96 8.14 4.36 -16.86
N ASP A 97 7.93 5.65 -17.14
CA ASP A 97 7.56 6.71 -16.20
C ASP A 97 8.21 6.62 -14.81
N VAL A 98 9.52 6.33 -14.78
CA VAL A 98 10.32 6.20 -13.56
C VAL A 98 11.52 7.12 -13.59
N ALA A 99 11.76 7.80 -12.47
CA ALA A 99 12.96 8.58 -12.23
C ALA A 99 13.65 8.14 -10.94
N LEU A 100 14.98 8.19 -10.98
CA LEU A 100 15.87 7.99 -9.84
C LEU A 100 16.54 9.33 -9.52
N LEU A 101 16.38 9.77 -8.28
CA LEU A 101 16.97 10.99 -7.76
C LEU A 101 18.10 10.63 -6.80
N GLU A 102 19.22 11.36 -6.88
CA GLU A 102 20.28 11.31 -5.89
C GLU A 102 20.24 12.57 -5.03
N LEU A 103 20.13 12.37 -3.72
CA LEU A 103 20.19 13.40 -2.69
C LEU A 103 21.65 13.88 -2.56
N THR A 104 21.87 15.18 -2.72
CA THR A 104 23.22 15.78 -2.64
C THR A 104 23.50 16.46 -1.30
N GLY A 105 22.47 16.59 -0.45
CA GLY A 105 22.60 17.10 0.91
C GLY A 105 22.85 15.97 1.94
N PRO A 106 23.35 16.31 3.14
CA PRO A 106 23.56 15.33 4.20
C PRO A 106 22.21 14.75 4.67
N VAL A 107 22.15 13.43 4.82
CA VAL A 107 21.03 12.75 5.48
C VAL A 107 21.18 12.90 7.00
N PRO A 108 20.14 13.37 7.73
CA PRO A 108 20.22 13.48 9.18
C PRO A 108 20.56 12.15 9.87
N PRO A 109 21.31 12.19 10.99
CA PRO A 109 21.57 11.00 11.79
C PRO A 109 20.27 10.44 12.41
N GLY A 110 20.35 9.22 12.94
CA GLY A 110 19.20 8.56 13.60
C GLY A 110 18.39 7.70 12.63
N VAL A 111 17.06 7.75 12.73
CA VAL A 111 16.15 6.87 11.98
C VAL A 111 16.32 7.00 10.46
N HIS A 112 16.66 8.19 9.97
CA HIS A 112 16.91 8.42 8.54
C HIS A 112 18.26 7.87 8.08
N ALA A 113 19.29 7.89 8.92
CA ALA A 113 20.59 7.28 8.58
C ALA A 113 20.55 5.75 8.63
N ALA A 114 19.66 5.17 9.45
CA ALA A 114 19.48 3.72 9.55
C ALA A 114 18.85 3.09 8.28
N VAL A 115 18.21 3.91 7.44
CA VAL A 115 17.70 3.51 6.13
C VAL A 115 18.87 3.22 5.18
N THR A 116 19.23 1.93 5.09
CA THR A 116 20.37 1.47 4.29
C THR A 116 19.97 0.38 3.30
N GLU A 117 19.07 -0.53 3.70
CA GLU A 117 18.63 -1.63 2.85
C GLU A 117 17.61 -1.18 1.80
N PRO A 118 17.78 -1.59 0.53
CA PRO A 118 16.77 -1.38 -0.49
C PRO A 118 15.45 -2.11 -0.22
N PRO A 119 14.32 -1.65 -0.78
CA PRO A 119 13.07 -2.38 -0.68
C PRO A 119 13.15 -3.71 -1.44
N ALA A 120 12.34 -4.68 -1.03
CA ALA A 120 12.09 -5.86 -1.84
C ALA A 120 11.16 -5.51 -3.01
N TYR A 121 11.47 -5.99 -4.21
CA TYR A 121 10.66 -5.80 -5.41
C TYR A 121 9.85 -7.06 -5.70
N GLY A 122 8.59 -6.89 -6.10
CA GLY A 122 7.69 -7.97 -6.48
C GLY A 122 7.27 -7.85 -7.94
N ALA A 123 6.95 -8.98 -8.57
CA ALA A 123 6.28 -9.01 -9.87
C ALA A 123 4.78 -9.22 -9.70
N VAL A 124 4.03 -8.67 -10.64
CA VAL A 124 2.58 -8.84 -10.71
C VAL A 124 2.29 -9.93 -11.74
N PRO A 125 1.53 -10.99 -11.41
CA PRO A 125 1.18 -12.01 -12.39
C PRO A 125 0.36 -11.40 -13.53
N ASP A 126 0.28 -12.05 -14.69
CA ASP A 126 -0.67 -11.68 -15.77
C ASP A 126 -1.86 -12.65 -15.74
N THR A 127 -2.57 -12.65 -14.60
CA THR A 127 -3.69 -13.54 -14.29
C THR A 127 -4.91 -12.73 -13.85
N ASP A 128 -6.10 -13.35 -13.89
CA ASP A 128 -7.34 -12.74 -13.39
C ASP A 128 -7.35 -12.71 -11.86
N GLU A 129 -6.67 -11.71 -11.30
CA GLU A 129 -6.48 -11.57 -9.86
C GLU A 129 -6.69 -10.13 -9.40
N LEU A 130 -7.19 -10.01 -8.16
CA LEU A 130 -7.29 -8.76 -7.41
C LEU A 130 -6.23 -8.76 -6.30
N LEU A 131 -5.32 -7.79 -6.34
CA LEU A 131 -4.21 -7.70 -5.36
C LEU A 131 -4.45 -6.56 -4.36
N PRO A 132 -4.52 -6.83 -3.04
CA PRO A 132 -4.53 -5.77 -2.04
C PRO A 132 -3.28 -4.91 -2.15
N CYS A 133 -3.45 -3.59 -2.15
CA CYS A 133 -2.34 -2.68 -2.32
C CYS A 133 -2.39 -1.49 -1.36
N SER A 134 -1.22 -0.90 -1.12
CA SER A 134 -1.12 0.39 -0.46
C SER A 134 -0.09 1.32 -1.11
N ALA A 135 -0.32 2.62 -0.98
CA ALA A 135 0.60 3.67 -1.40
C ALA A 135 0.50 4.86 -0.44
N LEU A 136 1.63 5.47 -0.09
CA LEU A 136 1.68 6.69 0.72
C LEU A 136 2.27 7.82 -0.12
N GLY A 137 1.56 8.94 -0.18
CA GLY A 137 1.98 10.12 -0.93
C GLY A 137 1.30 11.40 -0.47
N PHE A 138 1.44 12.47 -1.24
CA PHE A 138 1.01 13.82 -0.88
C PHE A 138 0.03 14.37 -1.93
N PRO A 139 -1.22 13.88 -1.97
CA PRO A 139 -2.22 14.34 -2.92
C PRO A 139 -2.84 15.69 -2.52
N ARG A 140 -3.30 16.44 -3.52
CA ARG A 140 -3.85 17.79 -3.35
C ARG A 140 -5.07 17.86 -2.43
N PHE A 141 -5.93 16.86 -2.40
CA PHE A 141 -7.10 16.89 -1.49
C PHE A 141 -6.73 16.89 0.00
N LYS A 142 -5.45 16.65 0.34
CA LYS A 142 -4.89 16.79 1.68
C LYS A 142 -4.25 18.16 1.93
N LEU A 143 -4.35 19.10 0.99
CA LEU A 143 -3.93 20.49 1.16
C LEU A 143 -4.85 21.17 2.17
N ARG A 144 -4.25 21.84 3.15
CA ARG A 144 -4.93 22.54 4.23
C ARG A 144 -4.27 23.89 4.47
N GLU A 145 -5.06 24.84 4.95
CA GLU A 145 -4.55 26.09 5.50
C GLU A 145 -3.92 25.81 6.87
N ASP A 146 -2.68 26.25 7.06
CA ASP A 146 -2.08 26.41 8.37
C ASP A 146 -2.35 27.85 8.85
N ARG A 147 -3.32 27.97 9.76
CA ARG A 147 -3.69 29.26 10.36
C ARG A 147 -2.70 29.74 11.42
N MET A 148 -1.84 28.85 11.91
CA MET A 148 -0.86 29.15 12.96
C MET A 148 0.43 29.73 12.38
N ARG A 149 0.77 29.38 11.13
CA ARG A 149 1.88 29.96 10.38
C ARG A 149 1.37 30.89 9.29
N ARG A 150 1.78 32.16 9.35
CA ARG A 150 1.50 33.16 8.31
C ARG A 150 2.72 33.36 7.42
N LEU A 151 2.48 33.59 6.15
CA LEU A 151 3.48 34.09 5.21
C LEU A 151 3.78 35.58 5.50
N ASP A 152 4.84 36.10 4.90
CA ASP A 152 5.29 37.49 5.08
C ASP A 152 4.23 38.53 4.66
N ASP A 153 3.32 38.15 3.75
CA ASP A 153 2.18 38.95 3.31
C ASP A 153 0.95 38.85 4.24
N GLY A 154 1.07 38.12 5.36
CA GLY A 154 0.02 37.94 6.35
C GLY A 154 -1.03 36.89 6.01
N SER A 155 -0.95 36.26 4.82
CA SER A 155 -1.83 35.15 4.42
C SER A 155 -1.50 33.85 5.19
N PRO A 156 -2.49 32.98 5.43
CA PRO A 156 -2.22 31.69 6.05
C PRO A 156 -1.33 30.85 5.13
N SER A 157 -0.29 30.25 5.69
CA SER A 157 0.52 29.29 4.93
C SER A 157 -0.31 28.04 4.63
N GLN A 158 0.16 27.23 3.67
CA GLN A 158 -0.52 26.00 3.29
C GLN A 158 0.42 24.82 3.48
N TYR A 159 -0.12 23.72 3.98
CA TYR A 159 0.57 22.45 4.10
C TYR A 159 -0.23 21.34 3.46
N ARG A 160 0.47 20.30 3.01
CA ARG A 160 -0.16 19.13 2.42
C ARG A 160 0.14 17.92 3.27
N ASP A 161 -0.92 17.35 3.85
CA ASP A 161 -0.79 16.16 4.66
C ASP A 161 -0.57 14.92 3.78
N SER A 162 -0.02 13.87 4.38
CA SER A 162 0.14 12.59 3.72
C SER A 162 -1.22 11.86 3.55
N CYS A 163 -1.31 11.02 2.53
CA CYS A 163 -2.43 10.11 2.32
C CYS A 163 -1.91 8.70 2.15
N HIS A 164 -2.25 7.84 3.11
CA HIS A 164 -2.11 6.40 2.96
C HIS A 164 -3.33 5.86 2.19
N ALA A 165 -3.19 5.71 0.89
CA ALA A 165 -4.18 5.09 0.03
C ALA A 165 -4.09 3.57 0.16
N THR A 166 -5.21 2.91 0.44
CA THR A 166 -5.34 1.45 0.47
C THR A 166 -6.46 1.06 -0.48
N GLY A 167 -6.31 -0.09 -1.13
CA GLY A 167 -7.22 -0.48 -2.20
C GLY A 167 -6.89 -1.83 -2.80
N VAL A 168 -7.43 -2.08 -4.00
CA VAL A 168 -7.18 -3.27 -4.80
C VAL A 168 -6.64 -2.91 -6.16
N ILE A 169 -5.75 -3.75 -6.67
CA ILE A 169 -5.29 -3.71 -8.04
C ILE A 169 -6.08 -4.74 -8.85
N SER A 170 -6.74 -4.28 -9.90
CA SER A 170 -7.25 -5.16 -10.94
C SER A 170 -6.14 -5.41 -11.95
N VAL A 171 -5.54 -6.61 -11.90
CA VAL A 171 -4.33 -6.95 -12.68
C VAL A 171 -4.56 -6.88 -14.18
N LEU A 172 -5.76 -7.24 -14.63
CA LEU A 172 -6.15 -7.25 -16.04
C LEU A 172 -6.76 -5.93 -16.52
N SER A 173 -6.87 -4.91 -15.65
CA SER A 173 -7.19 -3.54 -16.08
C SER A 173 -5.98 -2.91 -16.79
N ASN A 174 -6.24 -1.93 -17.67
CA ASN A 174 -5.20 -1.14 -18.37
C ASN A 174 -4.12 -1.94 -19.14
N ARG A 175 -4.40 -3.19 -19.54
CA ARG A 175 -3.43 -4.07 -20.22
C ARG A 175 -2.81 -3.48 -21.48
N ARG A 176 -3.57 -2.70 -22.26
CA ARG A 176 -3.06 -2.02 -23.46
C ARG A 176 -1.98 -0.99 -23.11
N GLU A 177 -2.16 -0.27 -22.02
CA GLU A 177 -1.21 0.74 -21.54
C GLU A 177 -0.07 0.09 -20.75
N GLY A 178 -0.31 -1.09 -20.18
CA GLY A 178 0.67 -1.81 -19.36
C GLY A 178 0.80 -1.28 -17.93
N THR A 179 -0.17 -0.48 -17.48
CA THR A 179 -0.27 0.04 -16.11
C THR A 179 -1.19 -0.83 -15.26
N LEU A 180 -1.08 -0.70 -13.94
CA LEU A 180 -2.01 -1.28 -12.96
C LEU A 180 -3.10 -0.25 -12.66
N GLU A 181 -4.35 -0.71 -12.54
CA GLU A 181 -5.44 0.11 -12.02
C GLU A 181 -5.60 -0.12 -10.52
N LEU A 182 -5.37 0.91 -9.72
CA LEU A 182 -5.60 0.93 -8.28
C LEU A 182 -6.99 1.49 -8.01
N ALA A 183 -7.89 0.63 -7.56
CA ALA A 183 -9.19 1.03 -7.05
C ALA A 183 -9.09 1.39 -5.55
N VAL A 184 -9.30 2.66 -5.24
CA VAL A 184 -9.21 3.23 -3.88
C VAL A 184 -10.49 3.98 -3.53
N THR A 185 -10.68 4.29 -2.25
CA THR A 185 -11.78 5.18 -1.84
C THR A 185 -11.62 6.56 -2.51
N PRO A 186 -12.61 7.03 -3.27
CA PRO A 186 -12.50 8.30 -3.97
C PRO A 186 -12.48 9.47 -2.97
N PRO A 187 -11.61 10.49 -3.15
CA PRO A 187 -11.73 11.74 -2.44
C PRO A 187 -12.93 12.53 -2.97
N ARG A 188 -13.28 13.62 -2.29
CA ARG A 188 -14.15 14.63 -2.88
C ARG A 188 -13.45 15.28 -4.07
N SER A 189 -14.24 15.76 -5.03
CA SER A 189 -13.74 16.56 -6.15
C SER A 189 -12.99 17.79 -5.65
N ASP A 190 -11.97 18.21 -6.41
CA ASP A 190 -11.28 19.46 -6.14
C ASP A 190 -12.21 20.65 -6.42
N PRO A 191 -12.18 21.72 -5.61
CA PRO A 191 -12.93 22.95 -5.91
C PRO A 191 -12.52 23.59 -7.26
N GLU A 192 -11.26 23.41 -7.69
CA GLU A 192 -10.81 23.80 -9.03
C GLU A 192 -11.15 22.66 -10.01
N PRO A 193 -12.12 22.85 -10.94
CA PRO A 193 -12.65 21.76 -11.75
C PRO A 193 -11.61 21.14 -12.68
N ASP A 194 -10.59 21.89 -13.08
CA ASP A 194 -9.51 21.43 -13.95
C ASP A 194 -8.37 20.72 -13.22
N ARG A 195 -8.39 20.71 -11.88
CA ARG A 195 -7.37 20.05 -11.08
C ARG A 195 -7.80 18.68 -10.61
N SER A 196 -6.81 17.80 -10.55
CA SER A 196 -7.02 16.51 -9.92
C SER A 196 -6.88 16.62 -8.41
N PRO A 197 -7.82 16.07 -7.61
CA PRO A 197 -7.61 15.95 -6.16
C PRO A 197 -6.40 15.07 -5.82
N TRP A 198 -5.98 14.20 -6.72
CA TRP A 198 -4.80 13.33 -6.60
C TRP A 198 -3.50 13.97 -7.09
N GLU A 199 -3.52 15.22 -7.58
CA GLU A 199 -2.31 15.93 -8.00
C GLU A 199 -1.26 15.88 -6.88
N GLY A 200 -0.06 15.35 -7.15
CA GLY A 200 1.01 15.13 -6.17
C GLY A 200 1.14 13.70 -5.65
N MET A 201 0.18 12.80 -5.93
CA MET A 201 0.30 11.37 -5.61
C MET A 201 1.30 10.64 -6.51
N SER A 202 1.51 11.12 -7.74
CA SER A 202 2.42 10.52 -8.72
C SER A 202 3.83 10.36 -8.16
N GLY A 203 4.42 9.18 -8.35
CA GLY A 203 5.69 8.74 -7.81
C GLY A 203 5.60 8.05 -6.44
N ALA A 204 4.43 7.98 -5.82
CA ALA A 204 4.22 7.18 -4.61
C ALA A 204 4.47 5.69 -4.91
N ALA A 205 5.27 5.02 -4.08
CA ALA A 205 5.52 3.60 -4.20
C ALA A 205 4.26 2.78 -3.88
N VAL A 206 3.94 1.84 -4.77
CA VAL A 206 2.81 0.91 -4.65
C VAL A 206 3.32 -0.42 -4.12
N TRP A 207 2.69 -0.87 -3.03
CA TRP A 207 3.08 -2.05 -2.28
C TRP A 207 2.04 -3.15 -2.36
N HIS A 208 2.50 -4.39 -2.47
CA HIS A 208 1.71 -5.60 -2.29
C HIS A 208 2.55 -6.65 -1.57
N ALA A 209 1.97 -7.33 -0.57
CA ALA A 209 2.63 -8.38 0.21
C ALA A 209 4.03 -8.00 0.75
N GLY A 210 4.22 -6.72 1.12
CA GLY A 210 5.50 -6.21 1.63
C GLY A 210 6.59 -5.95 0.57
N THR A 211 6.24 -6.04 -0.72
CA THR A 211 7.13 -5.75 -1.85
C THR A 211 6.65 -4.53 -2.65
N LEU A 212 7.58 -3.78 -3.21
CA LEU A 212 7.31 -2.69 -4.15
C LEU A 212 7.01 -3.31 -5.52
N ILE A 213 5.80 -3.09 -6.02
CA ILE A 213 5.32 -3.63 -7.30
C ILE A 213 5.13 -2.56 -8.38
N GLY A 214 5.17 -1.28 -8.01
CA GLY A 214 5.02 -0.18 -8.96
C GLY A 214 5.13 1.21 -8.35
N LEU A 215 4.89 2.23 -9.17
CA LEU A 215 4.80 3.63 -8.77
C LEU A 215 3.50 4.22 -9.32
N VAL A 216 2.76 4.99 -8.51
CA VAL A 216 1.61 5.75 -9.00
C VAL A 216 2.08 6.68 -10.12
N SER A 217 1.45 6.63 -11.28
CA SER A 217 1.83 7.42 -12.46
C SER A 217 0.79 8.51 -12.72
N ALA A 218 -0.46 8.12 -12.93
CA ALA A 218 -1.49 9.05 -13.39
C ALA A 218 -2.81 8.87 -12.65
N HIS A 219 -3.65 9.90 -12.76
CA HIS A 219 -5.07 9.83 -12.48
C HIS A 219 -5.82 10.36 -13.70
N HIS A 220 -6.39 9.43 -14.48
CA HIS A 220 -7.27 9.78 -15.59
C HIS A 220 -8.65 10.08 -15.00
N ARG A 221 -9.04 11.36 -14.99
CA ARG A 221 -10.31 11.79 -14.39
C ARG A 221 -11.54 11.07 -14.97
N SER A 222 -11.45 10.63 -16.23
CA SER A 222 -12.47 9.83 -16.93
C SER A 222 -12.75 8.48 -16.28
N ASP A 223 -11.76 7.90 -15.60
CA ASP A 223 -11.84 6.57 -15.00
C ASP A 223 -12.50 6.65 -13.60
N GLY A 224 -12.70 7.87 -13.12
CA GLY A 224 -13.34 8.18 -11.85
C GLY A 224 -12.33 8.49 -10.74
N LEU A 225 -12.77 9.27 -9.75
CA LEU A 225 -11.91 9.76 -8.66
C LEU A 225 -11.34 8.65 -7.76
N GLY A 226 -11.84 7.41 -7.87
CA GLY A 226 -11.37 6.26 -7.10
C GLY A 226 -10.46 5.35 -7.91
N ARG A 227 -9.88 5.81 -9.02
CA ARG A 227 -8.99 5.04 -9.90
C ARG A 227 -7.67 5.76 -10.08
N LEU A 228 -6.57 5.08 -9.82
CA LEU A 228 -5.21 5.58 -10.09
C LEU A 228 -4.49 4.58 -10.97
N ALA A 229 -3.71 5.07 -11.93
CA ALA A 229 -2.82 4.23 -12.72
C ALA A 229 -1.45 4.16 -12.03
N ALA A 230 -0.83 2.98 -12.02
CA ALA A 230 0.54 2.79 -11.58
C ALA A 230 1.37 2.05 -12.62
N VAL A 231 2.60 2.51 -12.86
CA VAL A 231 3.56 1.74 -13.68
C VAL A 231 4.07 0.54 -12.90
N ARG A 232 4.27 -0.58 -13.59
CA ARG A 232 4.74 -1.83 -12.99
C ARG A 232 6.27 -1.86 -12.90
N ALA A 233 6.80 -2.25 -11.75
CA ALA A 233 8.24 -2.37 -11.54
C ALA A 233 8.85 -3.52 -12.36
N ASP A 234 8.10 -4.61 -12.57
CA ASP A 234 8.53 -5.75 -13.39
C ASP A 234 8.69 -5.41 -14.89
N ARG A 235 7.95 -4.42 -15.40
CA ARG A 235 8.09 -3.94 -16.78
C ARG A 235 9.35 -3.09 -17.00
N TRP A 236 10.02 -2.62 -15.95
CA TRP A 236 11.25 -1.83 -16.12
C TRP A 236 12.36 -2.60 -16.84
N TYR A 237 12.41 -3.93 -16.68
CA TYR A 237 13.37 -4.80 -17.37
C TYR A 237 13.16 -4.83 -18.89
N GLU A 238 11.94 -4.58 -19.35
CA GLU A 238 11.58 -4.56 -20.78
C GLU A 238 11.65 -3.13 -21.37
N LEU A 239 11.36 -2.12 -20.53
CA LEU A 239 11.18 -0.74 -20.98
C LEU A 239 12.46 0.08 -20.90
N LEU A 240 13.38 -0.22 -19.97
CA LEU A 240 14.61 0.54 -19.76
C LEU A 240 15.77 0.03 -20.62
N PRO A 241 16.60 0.93 -21.17
CA PRO A 241 17.92 0.58 -21.69
C PRO A 241 18.79 -0.11 -20.62
N GLY A 242 19.72 -0.97 -21.04
CA GLY A 242 20.58 -1.70 -20.10
C GLY A 242 21.41 -0.80 -19.16
N ALA A 243 21.86 0.36 -19.63
CA ALA A 243 22.56 1.35 -18.80
C ALA A 243 21.68 1.93 -17.69
N ASP A 244 20.42 2.22 -18.02
CA ASP A 244 19.42 2.75 -17.10
C ASP A 244 19.01 1.70 -16.06
N LEU A 245 18.81 0.46 -16.51
CA LEU A 245 18.51 -0.66 -15.63
C LEU A 245 19.68 -0.94 -14.65
N ALA A 246 20.93 -0.80 -15.11
CA ALA A 246 22.11 -0.93 -14.26
C ALA A 246 22.16 0.12 -13.13
N LEU A 247 21.65 1.34 -13.37
CA LEU A 247 21.50 2.35 -12.32
C LEU A 247 20.47 1.92 -11.27
N LEU A 248 19.34 1.34 -11.68
CA LEU A 248 18.35 0.83 -10.74
C LEU A 248 18.86 -0.38 -9.94
N HIS A 249 19.62 -1.29 -10.56
CA HIS A 249 20.28 -2.37 -9.82
C HIS A 249 21.23 -1.83 -8.75
N ARG A 250 22.08 -0.88 -9.14
CA ARG A 250 23.14 -0.36 -8.27
C ARG A 250 22.61 0.49 -7.12
N TYR A 251 21.64 1.36 -7.40
CA TYR A 251 21.26 2.43 -6.48
C TYR A 251 19.86 2.30 -5.89
N ALA A 252 18.96 1.57 -6.57
CA ALA A 252 17.62 1.27 -6.07
C ALA A 252 17.49 -0.16 -5.53
N GLY A 253 18.50 -1.02 -5.72
CA GLY A 253 18.47 -2.42 -5.29
C GLY A 253 17.46 -3.27 -6.07
N LEU A 254 17.13 -2.85 -7.30
CA LEU A 254 16.32 -3.67 -8.20
C LEU A 254 17.08 -4.99 -8.49
N PRO A 255 16.45 -6.17 -8.36
CA PRO A 255 17.11 -7.45 -8.64
C PRO A 255 17.68 -7.52 -10.06
N THR A 256 18.72 -8.33 -10.31
CA THR A 256 19.34 -8.45 -11.65
C THR A 256 18.47 -9.16 -12.68
N SER A 257 17.37 -9.78 -12.24
CA SER A 257 16.40 -10.46 -13.09
C SER A 257 15.01 -10.18 -12.54
N PRO A 258 13.97 -10.17 -13.38
CA PRO A 258 12.61 -9.95 -12.93
C PRO A 258 12.29 -10.92 -11.77
N PRO A 259 11.77 -10.43 -10.64
CA PRO A 259 11.30 -11.32 -9.59
C PRO A 259 10.21 -12.23 -10.18
N GLU A 260 10.19 -13.49 -9.75
CA GLU A 260 9.03 -14.33 -10.07
C GLU A 260 7.80 -13.75 -9.37
N PRO A 261 6.61 -13.76 -10.02
CA PRO A 261 5.38 -13.42 -9.35
C PRO A 261 5.30 -14.28 -8.09
N ALA A 262 5.08 -13.63 -6.93
CA ALA A 262 5.12 -14.34 -5.66
C ALA A 262 4.18 -15.55 -5.75
N ALA A 263 4.75 -16.76 -5.64
CA ALA A 263 3.97 -17.97 -5.52
C ALA A 263 3.04 -17.76 -4.33
N ARG A 264 1.74 -17.88 -4.57
CA ARG A 264 0.69 -17.63 -3.60
C ARG A 264 1.08 -18.30 -2.28
N PRO A 265 1.11 -17.61 -1.13
CA PRO A 265 1.23 -18.32 0.12
C PRO A 265 0.04 -19.26 0.18
N ALA A 266 0.31 -20.56 0.03
CA ALA A 266 -0.66 -21.58 0.35
C ALA A 266 -0.92 -21.39 1.85
N GLY A 267 -2.01 -20.68 2.18
CA GLY A 267 -2.58 -20.77 3.52
C GLY A 267 -2.71 -22.26 3.85
N PRO A 268 -2.57 -22.66 5.13
CA PRO A 268 -2.60 -24.07 5.48
C PRO A 268 -3.89 -24.66 4.91
N ALA A 269 -3.75 -25.52 3.90
CA ALA A 269 -4.85 -26.27 3.32
C ALA A 269 -5.24 -27.35 4.31
N GLY A 270 -5.81 -26.92 5.44
CA GLY A 270 -6.46 -27.80 6.37
C GLY A 270 -7.73 -28.38 5.73
N PRO A 271 -8.19 -29.55 6.17
CA PRO A 271 -9.52 -30.05 5.85
C PRO A 271 -10.56 -29.03 6.37
N GLY A 272 -11.00 -28.11 5.51
CA GLY A 272 -11.91 -27.01 5.88
C GLY A 272 -11.55 -25.63 5.31
N SER A 273 -10.47 -25.46 4.55
CA SER A 273 -10.19 -24.17 3.89
C SER A 273 -11.35 -23.75 2.98
N LEU A 274 -11.74 -22.49 3.10
CA LEU A 274 -12.81 -21.82 2.36
C LEU A 274 -12.26 -20.96 1.22
N ALA A 275 -10.95 -21.00 0.98
CA ALA A 275 -10.30 -20.20 -0.05
C ALA A 275 -10.70 -20.56 -1.49
N HIS A 276 -11.41 -21.67 -1.74
CA HIS A 276 -11.93 -22.05 -3.06
C HIS A 276 -13.38 -21.62 -3.29
N LEU A 277 -14.05 -21.01 -2.30
CA LEU A 277 -15.44 -20.57 -2.47
C LEU A 277 -15.56 -19.43 -3.49
N PRO A 278 -16.65 -19.40 -4.30
CA PRO A 278 -16.99 -18.28 -5.17
C PRO A 278 -17.17 -16.97 -4.39
N ASP A 279 -16.87 -15.83 -5.03
CA ASP A 279 -16.98 -14.51 -4.41
C ASP A 279 -18.42 -13.93 -4.41
N ASP A 280 -19.31 -14.54 -5.18
CA ASP A 280 -20.69 -14.11 -5.42
C ASP A 280 -21.74 -14.98 -4.72
N LEU A 281 -21.33 -15.82 -3.75
CA LEU A 281 -22.21 -16.73 -3.04
C LEU A 281 -23.47 -16.04 -2.49
N PRO A 282 -24.67 -16.58 -2.78
CA PRO A 282 -25.92 -15.99 -2.35
C PRO A 282 -26.13 -16.14 -0.84
N LEU A 283 -26.90 -15.24 -0.24
CA LEU A 283 -27.18 -15.23 1.21
C LEU A 283 -27.66 -16.58 1.74
N ARG A 284 -28.50 -17.28 0.98
CA ARG A 284 -29.03 -18.61 1.34
C ARG A 284 -27.93 -19.66 1.55
N GLU A 285 -26.81 -19.54 0.86
CA GLU A 285 -25.69 -20.50 0.95
C GLU A 285 -24.79 -20.19 2.14
N LEU A 286 -24.68 -18.90 2.50
CA LEU A 286 -23.98 -18.42 3.69
C LEU A 286 -24.81 -18.47 4.98
N ASP A 287 -26.10 -18.79 4.91
CA ASP A 287 -27.05 -18.65 6.03
C ASP A 287 -26.62 -19.43 7.28
N GLY A 288 -26.13 -20.66 7.09
CA GLY A 288 -25.59 -21.52 8.15
C GLY A 288 -24.35 -20.93 8.81
N LEU A 289 -23.41 -20.44 8.01
CA LEU A 289 -22.18 -19.80 8.48
C LEU A 289 -22.46 -18.48 9.22
N VAL A 290 -23.35 -17.65 8.68
CA VAL A 290 -23.85 -16.44 9.36
C VAL A 290 -24.50 -16.82 10.69
N GLY A 291 -25.36 -17.83 10.70
CA GLY A 291 -26.03 -18.32 11.90
C GLY A 291 -25.06 -18.80 12.97
N ALA A 292 -24.02 -19.56 12.60
CA ALA A 292 -22.99 -20.01 13.52
C ALA A 292 -22.18 -18.83 14.08
N LEU A 293 -21.72 -17.91 13.23
CA LEU A 293 -20.96 -16.73 13.65
C LEU A 293 -21.77 -15.85 14.59
N THR A 294 -23.03 -15.52 14.26
CA THR A 294 -23.86 -14.64 15.11
C THR A 294 -24.19 -15.24 16.48
N ALA A 295 -24.00 -16.54 16.68
CA ALA A 295 -24.20 -17.21 17.96
C ALA A 295 -22.96 -17.14 18.87
N LEU A 296 -21.81 -16.72 18.36
CA LEU A 296 -20.57 -16.62 19.13
C LEU A 296 -20.48 -15.28 19.89
N PRO A 297 -20.09 -15.27 21.17
CA PRO A 297 -19.81 -14.04 21.92
C PRO A 297 -18.86 -13.07 21.20
N ALA A 298 -17.78 -13.59 20.62
CA ALA A 298 -16.75 -12.82 19.92
C ALA A 298 -17.28 -12.06 18.70
N VAL A 299 -18.41 -12.48 18.14
CA VAL A 299 -19.04 -11.84 16.98
C VAL A 299 -20.30 -11.07 17.38
N SER A 300 -21.07 -11.56 18.35
CA SER A 300 -22.31 -10.92 18.79
C SER A 300 -22.08 -9.61 19.55
N GLU A 301 -20.91 -9.46 20.17
CA GLU A 301 -20.49 -8.22 20.82
C GLU A 301 -19.67 -7.33 19.87
N ARG A 302 -20.10 -6.07 19.70
CA ARG A 302 -19.44 -5.12 18.77
C ARG A 302 -17.97 -4.88 19.07
N THR A 303 -17.61 -4.76 20.35
CA THR A 303 -16.23 -4.49 20.77
C THR A 303 -15.31 -5.67 20.43
N THR A 304 -15.79 -6.88 20.69
CA THR A 304 -15.04 -8.11 20.44
C THR A 304 -14.95 -8.40 18.94
N LEU A 305 -16.01 -8.14 18.18
CA LEU A 305 -16.00 -8.22 16.72
C LEU A 305 -14.98 -7.24 16.11
N ALA A 306 -14.85 -6.03 16.65
CA ALA A 306 -13.83 -5.09 16.19
C ALA A 306 -12.40 -5.59 16.45
N LEU A 307 -12.16 -6.31 17.55
CA LEU A 307 -10.86 -6.94 17.84
C LEU A 307 -10.58 -8.10 16.87
N VAL A 308 -11.58 -8.95 16.60
CA VAL A 308 -11.49 -10.02 15.59
C VAL A 308 -11.14 -9.41 14.22
N LEU A 309 -11.86 -8.39 13.78
CA LEU A 309 -11.60 -7.71 12.51
C LEU A 309 -10.24 -6.99 12.47
N GLY A 310 -9.74 -6.51 13.62
CA GLY A 310 -8.41 -5.93 13.74
C GLY A 310 -7.26 -6.95 13.68
N SER A 311 -7.58 -8.24 13.80
CA SER A 311 -6.61 -9.34 13.74
C SER A 311 -6.50 -10.03 12.37
N ILE A 312 -7.38 -9.68 11.43
CA ILE A 312 -7.37 -10.15 10.04
C ILE A 312 -6.92 -9.04 9.09
N ASP A 313 -6.89 -9.32 7.78
CA ASP A 313 -6.54 -8.31 6.77
C ASP A 313 -7.33 -6.99 6.98
N PRO A 314 -6.64 -5.86 7.18
CA PRO A 314 -7.27 -4.56 7.42
C PRO A 314 -8.25 -4.13 6.33
N VAL A 315 -8.12 -4.67 5.10
CA VAL A 315 -9.03 -4.41 4.00
C VAL A 315 -10.46 -4.82 4.34
N ILE A 316 -10.66 -5.86 5.15
CA ILE A 316 -11.99 -6.33 5.54
C ILE A 316 -12.68 -5.31 6.42
N ALA A 317 -12.00 -4.80 7.45
CA ALA A 317 -12.56 -3.78 8.33
C ALA A 317 -12.87 -2.47 7.57
N ALA A 318 -12.03 -2.10 6.61
CA ALA A 318 -12.18 -0.88 5.82
C ALA A 318 -13.31 -0.97 4.76
N MET A 319 -13.51 -2.14 4.15
CA MET A 319 -14.38 -2.32 2.99
C MET A 319 -15.72 -3.00 3.31
N SER A 320 -15.87 -3.58 4.51
CA SER A 320 -17.12 -4.22 4.93
C SER A 320 -18.22 -3.18 5.19
N PRO A 321 -19.36 -3.23 4.48
CA PRO A 321 -20.49 -2.37 4.79
C PRO A 321 -20.97 -2.64 6.22
N ARG A 322 -20.95 -1.62 7.09
CA ARG A 322 -21.33 -1.76 8.49
C ARG A 322 -22.83 -1.56 8.67
N SER A 323 -23.47 -2.45 9.40
CA SER A 323 -24.91 -2.37 9.73
C SER A 323 -25.15 -2.25 11.24
N PRO A 324 -26.18 -1.50 11.68
CA PRO A 324 -26.62 -1.54 13.07
C PRO A 324 -27.12 -2.92 13.49
N ALA A 325 -27.71 -3.69 12.54
CA ALA A 325 -28.22 -5.03 12.78
C ALA A 325 -27.12 -6.09 12.60
N LEU A 326 -26.94 -6.95 13.61
CA LEU A 326 -25.84 -7.92 13.69
C LEU A 326 -25.80 -8.89 12.49
N ARG A 327 -26.93 -9.51 12.15
CA ARG A 327 -26.97 -10.54 11.10
C ARG A 327 -26.64 -9.96 9.69
N PRO A 328 -27.21 -8.82 9.27
CA PRO A 328 -26.75 -8.11 8.07
C PRO A 328 -25.29 -7.64 8.12
N ASP A 329 -24.78 -7.24 9.30
CA ASP A 329 -23.39 -6.81 9.48
C ASP A 329 -22.40 -7.98 9.23
N VAL A 330 -22.67 -9.14 9.84
CA VAL A 330 -21.88 -10.37 9.65
C VAL A 330 -21.94 -10.84 8.20
N PHE A 331 -23.11 -10.75 7.55
CA PHE A 331 -23.20 -11.08 6.13
C PHE A 331 -22.35 -10.13 5.26
N GLY A 332 -22.37 -8.82 5.53
CA GLY A 332 -21.53 -7.84 4.85
C GLY A 332 -20.03 -8.14 5.02
N ILE A 333 -19.62 -8.55 6.22
CA ILE A 333 -18.24 -9.01 6.49
C ILE A 333 -17.92 -10.25 5.67
N LEU A 334 -18.74 -11.31 5.71
CA LEU A 334 -18.49 -12.55 4.98
C LEU A 334 -18.39 -12.33 3.47
N ARG A 335 -19.28 -11.52 2.89
CA ARG A 335 -19.20 -11.15 1.47
C ARG A 335 -17.92 -10.41 1.13
N THR A 336 -17.47 -9.55 2.03
CA THR A 336 -16.20 -8.86 1.88
C THR A 336 -15.08 -9.89 1.93
N CYS A 337 -15.07 -10.80 2.90
CA CYS A 337 -14.07 -11.85 2.99
C CYS A 337 -14.03 -12.78 1.76
N LEU A 338 -15.17 -13.07 1.13
CA LEU A 338 -15.22 -13.88 -0.10
C LEU A 338 -14.58 -13.16 -1.30
N ARG A 339 -14.71 -11.82 -1.37
CA ARG A 339 -14.03 -11.00 -2.40
C ARG A 339 -12.51 -10.94 -2.21
N TYR A 340 -12.06 -11.08 -0.97
CA TYR A 340 -10.63 -11.08 -0.62
C TYR A 340 -10.19 -12.50 -0.26
N ARG A 341 -9.83 -13.27 -1.28
CA ARG A 341 -9.52 -14.71 -1.15
C ARG A 341 -8.61 -15.03 0.04
N GLY A 342 -9.01 -16.00 0.87
CA GLY A 342 -8.27 -16.43 2.06
C GLY A 342 -8.52 -15.61 3.33
N THR A 343 -9.10 -14.42 3.24
CA THR A 343 -9.49 -13.65 4.44
C THR A 343 -10.65 -14.26 5.21
N LEU A 344 -11.47 -15.09 4.55
CA LEU A 344 -12.50 -15.88 5.24
C LEU A 344 -11.86 -16.93 6.15
N ASP A 345 -10.78 -17.58 5.72
CA ASP A 345 -10.02 -18.51 6.55
C ASP A 345 -9.35 -17.78 7.74
N GLN A 346 -8.80 -16.58 7.50
CA GLN A 346 -8.25 -15.73 8.58
C GLN A 346 -9.33 -15.34 9.59
N LEU A 347 -10.54 -15.00 9.14
CA LEU A 347 -11.67 -14.69 10.01
C LEU A 347 -12.03 -15.91 10.87
N MET A 348 -12.09 -17.11 10.29
CA MET A 348 -12.36 -18.32 11.05
C MET A 348 -11.27 -18.59 12.08
N GLU A 349 -10.00 -18.43 11.72
CA GLU A 349 -8.86 -18.61 12.64
C GLU A 349 -8.87 -17.59 13.79
N ALA A 350 -9.12 -16.31 13.50
CA ALA A 350 -9.24 -15.26 14.50
C ALA A 350 -10.38 -15.54 15.49
N VAL A 351 -11.52 -16.01 15.00
CA VAL A 351 -12.66 -16.40 15.84
C VAL A 351 -12.30 -17.60 16.72
N ARG A 352 -11.64 -18.64 16.17
CA ARG A 352 -11.16 -19.81 16.95
C ARG A 352 -10.21 -19.39 18.07
N LEU A 353 -9.30 -18.47 17.79
CA LEU A 353 -8.33 -17.98 18.78
C LEU A 353 -9.02 -17.25 19.94
N MET A 354 -10.09 -16.50 19.66
CA MET A 354 -10.83 -15.73 20.65
C MET A 354 -11.80 -16.59 21.47
N GLU A 355 -12.46 -17.56 20.85
CA GLU A 355 -13.49 -18.40 21.47
C GLU A 355 -12.94 -19.69 22.11
N GLY A 356 -11.74 -20.14 21.69
CA GLY A 356 -11.15 -21.41 22.12
C GLY A 356 -11.96 -22.63 21.65
N ASP A 357 -11.80 -23.76 22.35
CA ASP A 357 -12.51 -25.01 22.07
C ASP A 357 -13.95 -24.97 22.60
N SER A 358 -14.81 -24.15 21.98
CA SER A 358 -16.22 -24.01 22.35
C SER A 358 -17.15 -24.83 21.45
N ALA A 359 -18.32 -25.20 21.98
CA ALA A 359 -19.37 -25.86 21.17
C ALA A 359 -19.85 -24.97 20.00
N GLY A 360 -19.77 -23.65 20.17
CA GLY A 360 -20.04 -22.69 19.11
C GLY A 360 -19.02 -22.76 17.98
N VAL A 361 -17.73 -22.88 18.32
CA VAL A 361 -16.64 -23.06 17.34
C VAL A 361 -16.76 -24.40 16.62
N ALA A 362 -17.07 -25.49 17.32
CA ALA A 362 -17.32 -26.78 16.68
C ALA A 362 -18.48 -26.73 15.67
N ARG A 363 -19.53 -25.96 15.97
CA ARG A 363 -20.64 -25.72 15.03
C ARG A 363 -20.19 -24.86 13.85
N LEU A 364 -19.43 -23.80 14.09
CA LEU A 364 -18.85 -22.96 13.03
C LEU A 364 -18.02 -23.79 12.05
N ASP A 365 -17.15 -24.66 12.57
CA ASP A 365 -16.30 -25.53 11.77
C ASP A 365 -17.12 -26.52 10.94
N LYS A 366 -18.19 -27.08 11.52
CA LYS A 366 -19.10 -27.96 10.79
C LYS A 366 -19.75 -27.24 9.60
N GLU A 367 -20.29 -26.04 9.81
CA GLU A 367 -20.92 -25.23 8.75
C GLU A 367 -19.91 -24.84 7.66
N ALA A 368 -18.68 -24.50 8.05
CA ALA A 368 -17.58 -24.22 7.12
C ALA A 368 -17.22 -25.45 6.26
N VAL A 369 -17.08 -26.63 6.88
CA VAL A 369 -16.79 -27.88 6.15
C VAL A 369 -17.93 -28.27 5.20
N GLU A 370 -19.19 -28.12 5.62
CA GLU A 370 -20.35 -28.40 4.78
C GLU A 370 -20.44 -27.44 3.59
N LEU A 371 -20.20 -26.14 3.81
CA LEU A 371 -20.10 -25.15 2.74
C LEU A 371 -18.95 -25.48 1.77
N SER A 372 -17.74 -25.73 2.30
CA SER A 372 -16.59 -26.13 1.50
C SER A 372 -16.87 -27.36 0.64
N ARG A 373 -17.56 -28.38 1.19
CA ARG A 373 -17.84 -29.63 0.49
C ARG A 373 -18.80 -29.42 -0.68
N ARG A 374 -19.87 -28.63 -0.47
CA ARG A 374 -20.86 -28.32 -1.52
C ARG A 374 -20.24 -27.69 -2.77
N HIS A 375 -19.20 -26.86 -2.58
CA HIS A 375 -18.53 -26.16 -3.68
C HIS A 375 -17.24 -26.82 -4.18
N ARG A 376 -16.82 -27.94 -3.60
CA ARG A 376 -15.67 -28.72 -4.09
C ARG A 376 -16.09 -29.85 -5.05
N GLY A 377 -17.36 -30.26 -5.02
CA GLY A 377 -17.89 -31.34 -5.86
C GLY A 377 -18.50 -30.90 -7.19
N GLY A 378 -18.37 -29.63 -7.58
CA GLY A 378 -18.95 -29.09 -8.82
C GLY A 378 -18.01 -29.03 -10.02
N ASP A 379 -16.71 -29.29 -9.83
CA ASP A 379 -15.68 -29.11 -10.88
C ASP A 379 -15.34 -30.40 -11.66
N ASP A 380 -16.04 -31.52 -11.41
CA ASP A 380 -15.80 -32.82 -12.09
C ASP A 380 -16.87 -33.18 -13.16
N GLU A 381 -17.85 -32.33 -13.44
CA GLU A 381 -18.78 -32.48 -14.58
C GLU A 381 -18.89 -31.16 -15.38
N GLY A 382 -17.98 -30.96 -16.32
CA GLY A 382 -17.97 -29.82 -17.25
C GLY A 382 -17.00 -29.97 -18.40
#